data_AF-A0A0P9EMN9-F1
#
_entry.id   AF-A0A0P9EMN9-F1
#
_cell.length_a   1.000
_cell.length_b   1.000
_cell.length_c   1.000
_cell.angle_alpha   90.00
_cell.angle_beta   90.00
_cell.angle_gamma   90.00
#
_symmetry.space_group_name_H-M   'P 1'
#
loop_
_entity.id
_entity.type
_entity.pdbx_description
1 polymer ?
#
loop_
_entity_poly.entity_id
_entity_poly.type
_entity_poly.pdbx_seq_one_letter_code
_entity_poly.pdbx_strand_id
1 'polypeptide(L)'
;MPGKATTASYAEMLDLAVNSGKGEKVSRQKIYTYIRINYKIDTDGATFKRHIKAAFTKRLDAGIILQQKNSFYLSAKGKKHIADQYDLSDNDNEASETEENTPSKPSKSVKSK
;
A
#
# COMPACT_ATOMS: atom_id res chain seq x y z
N MET A 1 -11.54 -30.37 -14.12
CA MET A 1 -11.68 -29.74 -12.79
C MET A 1 -11.75 -28.23 -12.99
N PRO A 2 -12.88 -27.55 -12.73
CA PRO A 2 -12.90 -26.10 -12.83
C PRO A 2 -11.99 -25.51 -11.74
N GLY A 3 -10.89 -24.91 -12.17
CA GLY A 3 -9.95 -24.21 -11.30
C GLY A 3 -10.70 -23.15 -10.50
N LYS A 4 -10.54 -23.18 -9.18
CA LYS A 4 -11.10 -22.23 -8.23
C LYS A 4 -10.76 -20.82 -8.73
N ALA A 5 -11.75 -20.08 -9.21
CA ALA A 5 -11.66 -18.64 -9.31
C ALA A 5 -11.68 -18.12 -7.87
N THR A 6 -10.54 -18.20 -7.20
CA THR A 6 -10.36 -17.67 -5.85
C THR A 6 -10.45 -16.16 -6.01
N THR A 7 -11.66 -15.63 -5.88
CA THR A 7 -11.89 -14.20 -5.84
C THR A 7 -11.04 -13.67 -4.69
N ALA A 8 -10.01 -12.90 -5.03
CA ALA A 8 -9.12 -12.33 -4.02
C ALA A 8 -9.96 -11.62 -2.97
N SER A 9 -9.61 -11.77 -1.70
CA SER A 9 -10.35 -11.14 -0.62
C SER A 9 -10.14 -9.62 -0.67
N TYR A 10 -11.07 -8.85 -0.12
CA TYR A 10 -10.93 -7.39 -0.05
C TYR A 10 -9.68 -6.95 0.73
N ALA A 11 -9.14 -7.79 1.62
CA ALA A 11 -7.89 -7.53 2.30
C ALA A 11 -6.68 -7.69 1.35
N GLU A 12 -6.67 -8.72 0.51
CA GLU A 12 -5.61 -8.95 -0.47
C GLU A 12 -5.60 -7.85 -1.54
N MET A 13 -6.77 -7.49 -2.04
CA MET A 13 -6.94 -6.38 -2.98
C MET A 13 -6.42 -5.06 -2.39
N LEU A 14 -6.66 -4.83 -1.09
CA LEU A 14 -6.19 -3.64 -0.40
C LEU A 14 -4.66 -3.66 -0.29
N ASP A 15 -4.07 -4.77 0.14
CA ASP A 15 -2.63 -4.88 0.35
C ASP A 15 -1.88 -4.64 -0.96
N LEU A 16 -2.32 -5.27 -2.06
CA LEU A 16 -1.74 -5.10 -3.39
C LEU A 16 -1.93 -3.67 -3.92
N ALA A 17 -3.08 -3.04 -3.66
CA ALA A 17 -3.33 -1.65 -4.04
C ALA A 17 -2.48 -0.63 -3.26
N VAL A 18 -2.12 -0.91 -2.00
CA VAL A 18 -1.16 -0.05 -1.27
C VAL A 18 0.27 -0.38 -1.70
N ASN A 19 0.58 -1.65 -1.97
CA ASN A 19 1.88 -2.07 -2.49
C ASN A 19 2.18 -1.49 -3.88
N SER A 20 1.15 -1.23 -4.70
CA SER A 20 1.33 -0.58 -6.00
C SER A 20 1.94 0.82 -5.90
N GLY A 21 1.89 1.45 -4.71
CA GLY A 21 2.59 2.70 -4.43
C GLY A 21 4.10 2.53 -4.22
N LYS A 22 4.64 1.29 -4.22
CA LYS A 22 6.06 0.96 -4.00
C LYS A 22 6.69 1.67 -2.78
N GLY A 23 5.91 1.83 -1.70
CA GLY A 23 6.33 2.52 -0.48
C GLY A 23 5.98 4.01 -0.42
N GLU A 24 5.44 4.58 -1.49
CA GLU A 24 4.83 5.91 -1.47
C GLU A 24 3.43 5.91 -0.85
N LYS A 25 2.96 7.12 -0.54
CA LYS A 25 1.63 7.36 0.03
C LYS A 25 0.58 7.28 -1.06
N VAL A 26 -0.28 6.29 -0.97
CA VAL A 26 -1.38 6.07 -1.89
C VAL A 26 -2.67 6.68 -1.32
N SER A 27 -3.36 7.50 -2.12
CA SER A 27 -4.66 8.04 -1.72
C SER A 27 -5.73 6.96 -1.77
N ARG A 28 -6.79 7.11 -0.98
CA ARG A 28 -7.95 6.21 -1.00
C ARG A 28 -8.56 6.05 -2.40
N GLN A 29 -8.58 7.13 -3.18
CA GLN A 29 -9.08 7.13 -4.55
C GLN A 29 -8.21 6.27 -5.46
N LYS A 30 -6.88 6.38 -5.38
CA LYS A 30 -5.95 5.53 -6.14
C LYS A 30 -6.14 4.04 -5.80
N ILE A 31 -6.33 3.72 -4.52
CA ILE A 31 -6.62 2.35 -4.07
C ILE A 31 -7.89 1.82 -4.75
N TYR A 32 -8.98 2.60 -4.75
CA TYR A 32 -10.23 2.17 -5.38
C TYR A 32 -10.10 2.02 -6.90
N THR A 33 -9.43 2.98 -7.56
CA THR A 33 -9.16 2.87 -9.00
C THR A 33 -8.35 1.61 -9.31
N TYR A 34 -7.33 1.29 -8.52
CA TYR A 34 -6.56 0.05 -8.70
C TYR A 34 -7.44 -1.19 -8.59
N ILE A 35 -8.30 -1.26 -7.56
CA ILE A 35 -9.17 -2.41 -7.35
C ILE A 35 -10.18 -2.56 -8.49
N ARG A 36 -10.77 -1.45 -8.94
CA ARG A 36 -11.71 -1.43 -10.05
C ARG A 36 -11.08 -1.91 -11.35
N ILE A 37 -9.86 -1.47 -11.65
CA ILE A 37 -9.16 -1.83 -12.90
C ILE A 37 -8.69 -3.29 -12.86
N ASN A 38 -8.06 -3.72 -11.77
CA ASN A 38 -7.43 -5.05 -11.70
C ASN A 38 -8.44 -6.17 -11.43
N TYR A 39 -9.47 -5.92 -10.62
CA TYR A 39 -10.42 -6.96 -10.20
C TYR A 39 -11.81 -6.81 -10.82
N LYS A 40 -12.05 -5.75 -11.61
CA LYS A 40 -13.34 -5.46 -12.26
C LYS A 40 -14.52 -5.40 -11.27
N ILE A 41 -14.26 -4.94 -10.04
CA ILE A 41 -15.26 -4.80 -8.98
C ILE A 41 -15.85 -3.39 -8.99
N ASP A 42 -17.16 -3.30 -8.74
CA ASP A 42 -17.82 -2.02 -8.49
C ASP A 42 -17.41 -1.47 -7.11
N THR A 43 -16.64 -0.39 -7.14
CA THR A 43 -16.14 0.30 -5.95
C THR A 43 -17.15 1.29 -5.36
N ASP A 44 -18.24 1.59 -6.07
CA ASP A 44 -19.27 2.52 -5.61
C ASP A 44 -20.35 1.83 -4.76
N GLY A 45 -20.45 0.50 -4.86
CA GLY A 45 -21.35 -0.32 -4.08
C GLY A 45 -21.17 -0.21 -2.56
N ALA A 46 -22.29 -0.21 -1.82
CA ALA A 46 -22.29 -0.16 -0.36
C ALA A 46 -21.59 -1.37 0.28
N THR A 47 -21.76 -2.55 -0.32
CA THR A 47 -21.11 -3.79 0.11
C THR A 47 -19.59 -3.67 0.03
N PHE A 48 -19.06 -3.23 -1.11
CA PHE A 48 -17.62 -2.97 -1.28
C PHE A 48 -17.11 -2.00 -0.21
N LYS A 49 -17.77 -0.85 -0.06
CA LYS A 49 -17.38 0.19 0.92
C LYS A 49 -17.33 -0.34 2.34
N ARG A 50 -18.29 -1.21 2.73
CA ARG A 50 -18.31 -1.86 4.04
C ARG A 50 -17.14 -2.82 4.22
N HIS A 51 -16.91 -3.71 3.26
CA HIS A 51 -15.86 -4.72 3.37
C HIS A 51 -14.45 -4.13 3.27
N ILE A 52 -14.22 -3.18 2.37
CA ILE A 52 -12.93 -2.50 2.24
C ILE A 52 -12.61 -1.67 3.49
N LYS A 53 -13.61 -1.02 4.12
CA LYS A 53 -13.43 -0.29 5.38
C LYS A 53 -13.04 -1.24 6.52
N ALA A 54 -13.66 -2.41 6.59
CA ALA A 54 -13.29 -3.44 7.56
C ALA A 54 -11.85 -3.94 7.31
N ALA A 55 -11.44 -4.12 6.06
CA ALA A 55 -10.07 -4.48 5.70
C ALA A 55 -9.06 -3.39 6.13
N PHE A 56 -9.33 -2.11 5.85
CA PHE A 56 -8.52 -0.99 6.31
C PHE A 56 -8.34 -1.01 7.83
N THR A 57 -9.44 -1.18 8.57
CA THR A 57 -9.41 -1.19 10.04
C THR A 57 -8.50 -2.31 10.55
N LYS A 58 -8.69 -3.54 10.05
CA LYS A 58 -7.85 -4.70 10.42
C LYS A 58 -6.37 -4.48 10.11
N ARG A 59 -6.03 -3.91 8.94
CA ARG A 59 -4.64 -3.69 8.52
C ARG A 59 -3.98 -2.52 9.26
N LEU A 60 -4.75 -1.51 9.65
CA LEU A 60 -4.29 -0.41 10.52
C LEU A 60 -4.03 -0.91 11.94
N ASP A 61 -4.96 -1.68 12.52
CA ASP A 61 -4.82 -2.26 13.86
C ASP A 61 -3.64 -3.24 13.93
N ALA A 62 -3.41 -4.02 12.87
CA ALA A 62 -2.25 -4.91 12.76
C ALA A 62 -0.93 -4.15 12.51
N GLY A 63 -0.97 -2.84 12.25
CA GLY A 63 0.22 -2.04 11.93
C GLY A 63 0.87 -2.41 10.59
N ILE A 64 0.13 -3.04 9.67
CA ILE A 64 0.59 -3.42 8.33
C ILE A 64 0.54 -2.19 7.42
N ILE A 65 -0.59 -1.48 7.45
CA ILE A 65 -0.80 -0.21 6.75
C ILE A 65 -0.73 0.91 7.78
N LEU A 66 -0.13 2.03 7.41
CA LEU A 66 -0.15 3.26 8.18
C LEU A 66 -0.94 4.32 7.43
N GLN A 67 -1.75 5.07 8.17
CA GLN A 67 -2.50 6.20 7.63
C GLN A 67 -1.80 7.51 7.99
N GLN A 68 -1.59 8.35 6.99
CA GLN A 68 -1.18 9.73 7.17
C GLN A 68 -2.17 10.65 6.47
N LYS A 69 -2.97 11.37 7.25
CA LYS A 69 -4.10 12.17 6.76
C LYS A 69 -5.03 11.31 5.89
N ASN A 70 -5.13 11.60 4.60
CA ASN A 70 -5.99 10.91 3.64
C ASN A 70 -5.25 9.89 2.76
N SER A 71 -3.97 9.63 3.08
CA SER A 71 -3.14 8.70 2.34
C SER A 71 -2.68 7.54 3.20
N PHE A 72 -2.41 6.41 2.55
CA PHE A 72 -2.07 5.13 3.15
C PHE A 72 -0.77 4.62 2.54
N TYR A 73 0.07 4.00 3.35
CA TYR A 73 1.31 3.40 2.89
C TYR A 73 1.64 2.18 3.74
N LEU A 74 2.49 1.30 3.23
CA LEU A 74 2.92 0.11 3.96
C LEU A 74 3.95 0.49 5.02
N SER A 75 3.77 -0.05 6.23
CA SER A 75 4.82 -0.03 7.25
C SER A 75 5.94 -1.01 6.88
N ALA A 76 7.08 -0.94 7.58
CA ALA A 76 8.13 -1.96 7.45
C ALA A 76 7.61 -3.38 7.72
N LYS A 77 6.66 -3.54 8.66
CA LYS A 77 5.98 -4.82 8.89
C LYS A 77 5.07 -5.21 7.73
N GLY A 78 4.37 -4.25 7.13
CA GLY A 78 3.49 -4.50 6.00
C GLY A 78 4.24 -4.95 4.75
N LYS A 79 5.42 -4.39 4.48
CA LYS A 79 6.29 -4.83 3.39
C LYS A 79 6.70 -6.29 3.55
N LYS A 80 7.15 -6.68 4.75
CA LYS A 80 7.48 -8.07 5.07
C LYS A 80 6.26 -8.98 4.98
N HIS A 81 5.14 -8.56 5.55
CA HIS A 81 3.89 -9.31 5.48
C HIS A 81 3.46 -9.59 4.04
N ILE A 82 3.62 -8.61 3.15
CA ILE A 82 3.28 -8.77 1.74
C ILE A 82 4.27 -9.69 1.05
N ALA A 83 5.57 -9.54 1.28
CA ALA A 83 6.59 -10.45 0.74
C ALA A 83 6.41 -11.90 1.21
N ASP A 84 5.96 -12.11 2.46
CA ASP A 84 5.77 -13.44 3.04
C ASP A 84 4.43 -14.09 2.65
N GLN A 85 3.34 -13.31 2.51
CA GLN A 85 1.99 -13.81 2.21
C GLN A 85 1.71 -13.94 0.73
N TYR A 86 2.18 -12.96 -0.04
CA TYR A 86 2.03 -12.94 -1.48
C TYR A 86 3.40 -13.28 -2.01
N ASP A 87 3.54 -14.52 -2.49
CA ASP A 87 4.73 -14.99 -3.16
C ASP A 87 4.92 -14.18 -4.46
N LEU A 88 5.42 -12.96 -4.30
CA LEU A 88 5.79 -12.03 -5.36
C LEU A 88 7.18 -12.41 -5.88
N SER A 89 7.52 -13.70 -5.90
CA SER A 89 8.76 -14.27 -6.44
C SER A 89 8.79 -14.28 -7.96
N ASP A 90 8.33 -13.19 -8.55
CA ASP A 90 8.73 -12.73 -9.86
C ASP A 90 8.81 -11.20 -9.80
N ASN A 91 10.05 -10.70 -9.81
CA ASN A 91 10.43 -9.37 -10.27
C ASN A 91 10.54 -8.22 -9.24
N ASP A 92 11.49 -8.33 -8.30
CA ASP A 92 12.30 -7.20 -7.83
C ASP A 92 13.60 -7.76 -7.20
N ASN A 93 14.40 -8.45 -8.01
CA ASN A 93 15.83 -8.65 -7.74
C ASN A 93 16.63 -7.70 -8.64
N GLU A 94 16.46 -6.40 -8.45
CA GLU A 94 17.51 -5.45 -8.76
C GLU A 94 17.36 -4.17 -7.93
N ALA A 95 18.46 -3.79 -7.30
CA ALA A 95 18.77 -2.46 -6.78
C ALA A 95 18.00 -1.93 -5.55
N SER A 96 18.53 -2.21 -4.36
CA SER A 96 19.30 -1.17 -3.63
C SER A 96 19.88 -1.76 -2.36
N GLU A 97 21.12 -2.20 -2.50
CA GLU A 97 22.10 -2.15 -1.42
C GLU A 97 22.09 -0.73 -0.80
N THR A 98 21.97 -0.69 0.53
CA THR A 98 22.78 0.14 1.47
C THR A 98 23.36 1.45 0.90
N GLU A 99 23.13 2.63 1.49
CA GLU A 99 23.60 2.98 2.83
C GLU A 99 22.93 4.26 3.36
N GLU A 100 22.70 4.25 4.67
CA GLU A 100 22.99 5.33 5.62
C GLU A 100 23.60 6.63 5.06
N ASN A 101 22.93 7.77 5.26
CA ASN A 101 23.57 9.00 5.77
C ASN A 101 22.52 10.11 6.01
N THR A 102 22.04 10.22 7.25
CA THR A 102 21.90 11.56 7.87
C THR A 102 23.27 11.90 8.46
N PRO A 103 23.77 13.16 8.49
CA PRO A 103 23.00 14.29 9.02
C PRO A 103 23.34 15.69 8.45
N SER A 104 22.56 16.67 8.91
CA SER A 104 22.99 18.04 9.29
C SER A 104 22.36 19.22 8.53
N LYS A 105 21.50 19.94 9.26
CA LYS A 105 21.39 21.42 9.23
C LYS A 105 22.79 22.04 9.20
N PRO A 106 23.02 23.18 8.50
CA PRO A 106 22.86 24.49 9.16
C PRO A 106 22.42 25.62 8.19
N SER A 107 21.63 26.59 8.63
CA SER A 107 21.99 27.97 9.06
C SER A 107 21.80 29.07 8.00
N LYS A 108 21.00 30.07 8.41
CA LYS A 108 20.89 31.49 7.99
C LYS A 108 21.86 32.04 6.93
N SER A 109 21.28 32.74 5.95
CA SER A 109 21.84 33.91 5.24
C SER A 109 20.65 34.68 4.67
N VAL A 110 20.13 35.75 5.30
CA VAL A 110 20.54 37.17 5.23
C VAL A 110 20.74 37.70 3.80
N LYS A 111 19.69 38.37 3.31
CA LYS A 111 19.62 39.72 2.67
C LYS A 111 20.46 40.01 1.42
N SER A 112 19.81 40.55 0.38
CA SER A 112 20.15 41.79 -0.37
C SER A 112 19.06 42.01 -1.43
N LYS A 113 18.20 43.03 -1.29
CA LYS A 113 18.28 44.41 -1.84
C LYS A 113 17.83 44.45 -3.30
#